data_AF-A0A932KAF4-F1
#
_entry.id   AF-A0A932KAF4-F1
#
_cell.length_a   1.000
_cell.length_b   1.000
_cell.length_c   1.000
_cell.angle_alpha   90.00
_cell.angle_beta   90.00
_cell.angle_gamma   90.00
#
_symmetry.space_group_name_H-M   'P 1'
#
loop_
_entity.id
_entity.type
_entity.pdbx_description
1 polymer ?
#
loop_
_entity_poly.entity_id
_entity_poly.type
_entity_poly.pdbx_seq_one_letter_code
_entity_poly.pdbx_strand_id
1 'polypeptide(L)'
;MMTTVSTTLAGIRLPLCFMNASGAWSGTHEELNGLAASATGAIVLKTTTTEARVEEVKGCGIENPGQPYYLALIPALKGSGKPIIGSIAGFNVTEYVALAQAFAQAGVQIIELNLSDPVVPCNRGGTCDLAIVAEVVKAVRAAVRVPLAIKFPVLPDGAMDGAADLLRRHRIEIFVCNTPQVGVFAKALGNTLDIIGVGGISSGRDAQAALTRGAKAVQIGSALMKEGPAVFARLRSELEAESATHQAGA
;
A
#
# COMPACT_ATOMS: atom_id res chain seq x y z
N MET A 1 10.51 -19.90 -13.01
CA MET A 1 9.04 -19.69 -13.04
C MET A 1 8.78 -18.44 -13.86
N MET A 2 7.81 -18.47 -14.79
CA MET A 2 7.40 -17.26 -15.53
C MET A 2 7.00 -16.16 -14.54
N THR A 3 7.71 -15.04 -14.54
CA THR A 3 7.27 -13.83 -13.83
C THR A 3 6.00 -13.35 -14.53
N THR A 4 4.85 -13.73 -13.97
CA THR A 4 3.57 -13.26 -14.48
C THR A 4 3.40 -11.83 -13.99
N VAL A 5 3.11 -10.89 -14.91
CA VAL A 5 2.92 -9.48 -14.53
C VAL A 5 1.70 -9.28 -13.62
N SER A 6 0.75 -10.19 -13.62
CA SER A 6 -0.40 -10.20 -12.71
C SER A 6 -0.09 -10.92 -11.39
N THR A 7 -0.79 -10.57 -10.31
CA THR A 7 -0.59 -11.16 -8.98
C THR A 7 -1.90 -11.28 -8.21
N THR A 8 -1.88 -11.91 -7.04
CA THR A 8 -3.02 -11.97 -6.12
C THR A 8 -2.58 -11.52 -4.73
N LEU A 9 -3.33 -10.58 -4.15
CA LEU A 9 -3.10 -10.05 -2.80
C LEU A 9 -4.31 -10.36 -1.92
N ALA A 10 -4.15 -11.13 -0.85
CA ALA A 10 -5.22 -11.54 0.05
C ALA A 10 -6.45 -12.12 -0.67
N GLY A 11 -6.22 -12.90 -1.74
CA GLY A 11 -7.27 -13.46 -2.59
C GLY A 11 -7.84 -12.51 -3.65
N ILE A 12 -7.42 -11.24 -3.68
CA ILE A 12 -7.84 -10.25 -4.68
C ILE A 12 -6.88 -10.28 -5.87
N ARG A 13 -7.41 -10.55 -7.07
CA ARG A 13 -6.61 -10.57 -8.31
C ARG A 13 -6.28 -9.15 -8.75
N LEU A 14 -5.00 -8.91 -9.03
CA LEU A 14 -4.51 -7.70 -9.69
C LEU A 14 -4.03 -8.07 -11.10
N PRO A 15 -4.50 -7.39 -12.16
CA PRO A 15 -4.06 -7.66 -13.53
C PRO A 15 -2.59 -7.27 -13.77
N LEU A 16 -2.06 -6.35 -12.96
CA LEU A 16 -0.66 -5.94 -12.95
C LEU A 16 -0.18 -5.86 -11.49
N CYS A 17 1.03 -6.31 -11.19
CA CYS A 17 1.62 -6.27 -9.86
C CYS A 17 2.12 -4.86 -9.47
N PHE A 18 1.75 -3.83 -10.22
CA PHE A 18 2.09 -2.42 -9.98
C PHE A 18 0.85 -1.64 -9.59
N MET A 19 0.99 -0.77 -8.60
CA MET A 19 -0.02 0.21 -8.22
C MET A 19 0.64 1.53 -7.83
N ASN A 20 -0.12 2.62 -7.71
CA ASN A 20 0.44 3.86 -7.16
C ASN A 20 0.74 3.71 -5.67
N ALA A 21 1.76 4.39 -5.17
CA ALA A 21 1.91 4.59 -3.73
C ALA A 21 0.86 5.60 -3.25
N SER A 22 0.32 5.41 -2.04
CA SER A 22 -0.54 6.42 -1.40
C SER A 22 0.17 7.78 -1.38
N GLY A 23 -0.50 8.81 -1.92
CA GLY A 23 0.05 10.15 -2.08
C GLY A 23 0.58 10.48 -3.48
N ALA A 24 0.85 9.49 -4.32
CA ALA A 24 1.23 9.71 -5.71
C ALA A 24 0.01 9.59 -6.63
N TRP A 25 -0.34 10.67 -7.34
CA TRP A 25 -1.50 10.74 -8.24
C TRP A 25 -2.82 10.29 -7.58
N SER A 26 -3.00 10.63 -6.31
CA SER A 26 -4.17 10.19 -5.53
C SER A 26 -4.86 11.34 -4.80
N GLY A 27 -4.46 12.59 -5.05
CA GLY A 27 -4.94 13.78 -4.36
C GLY A 27 -6.24 14.32 -4.93
N THR A 28 -6.42 14.24 -6.25
CA THR A 28 -7.57 14.84 -6.94
C THR A 28 -8.39 13.82 -7.75
N HIS A 29 -9.62 14.21 -8.11
CA HIS A 29 -10.47 13.45 -9.03
C HIS A 29 -9.80 13.22 -10.40
N GLU A 30 -9.11 14.23 -10.94
CA GLU A 30 -8.42 14.14 -12.24
C GLU A 30 -7.28 13.11 -12.20
N GLU A 31 -6.46 13.15 -11.15
CA GLU A 31 -5.37 12.19 -10.97
C GLU A 31 -5.89 10.75 -10.83
N LEU A 32 -6.93 10.56 -10.01
CA LEU A 32 -7.55 9.26 -9.79
C LEU A 32 -8.21 8.71 -11.05
N ASN A 33 -8.82 9.57 -11.88
CA ASN A 33 -9.31 9.18 -13.21
C ASN A 33 -8.16 8.79 -14.16
N GLY A 34 -7.03 9.50 -14.10
CA GLY A 34 -5.81 9.14 -14.81
C GLY A 34 -5.32 7.74 -14.43
N LEU A 35 -5.32 7.40 -13.14
CA LEU A 35 -5.02 6.05 -12.67
C LEU A 35 -6.06 5.02 -13.13
N ALA A 36 -7.34 5.36 -13.05
CA ALA A 36 -8.46 4.52 -13.51
C ALA A 36 -8.39 4.22 -15.01
N ALA A 37 -7.84 5.12 -15.82
CA ALA A 37 -7.60 4.90 -17.26
C ALA A 37 -6.26 4.22 -17.58
N SER A 38 -5.31 4.18 -16.65
CA SER A 38 -3.95 3.67 -16.88
C SER A 38 -3.83 2.14 -16.90
N ALA A 39 -2.60 1.63 -17.07
CA ALA A 39 -2.31 0.20 -16.95
C ALA A 39 -2.16 -0.31 -15.50
N THR A 40 -2.29 0.55 -14.48
CA THR A 40 -2.13 0.16 -13.07
C THR A 40 -3.01 -1.03 -12.70
N GLY A 41 -2.50 -1.92 -11.84
CA GLY A 41 -3.23 -3.10 -11.40
C GLY A 41 -4.17 -2.86 -10.22
N ALA A 42 -3.95 -1.79 -9.46
CA ALA A 42 -4.84 -1.32 -8.40
C ALA A 42 -4.70 0.19 -8.24
N ILE A 43 -5.67 0.80 -7.56
CA ILE A 43 -5.67 2.23 -7.22
C ILE A 43 -5.61 2.37 -5.71
N VAL A 44 -4.54 2.97 -5.20
CA VAL A 44 -4.38 3.31 -3.79
C VAL A 44 -4.81 4.76 -3.59
N LEU A 45 -5.83 4.97 -2.77
CA LEU A 45 -6.30 6.32 -2.44
C LEU A 45 -5.28 7.01 -1.54
N LYS A 46 -5.31 8.35 -1.51
CA LYS A 46 -4.51 9.14 -0.57
C LYS A 46 -4.82 8.69 0.86
N THR A 47 -3.79 8.65 1.70
CA THR A 47 -3.97 8.46 3.14
C THR A 47 -4.99 9.46 3.66
N THR A 48 -6.15 8.96 4.06
CA THR A 48 -7.31 9.76 4.40
C THR A 48 -7.49 9.81 5.90
N THR A 49 -7.77 11.00 6.43
CA THR A 49 -8.19 11.21 7.83
C THR A 49 -9.68 11.50 7.89
N THR A 50 -10.30 11.42 9.08
CA THR A 50 -11.74 11.69 9.24
C THR A 50 -12.09 13.10 8.74
N GLU A 51 -11.36 14.08 9.24
CA GLU A 51 -11.46 15.49 8.82
C GLU A 51 -10.35 15.85 7.84
N ALA A 52 -10.54 16.96 7.13
CA ALA A 52 -9.51 17.53 6.28
C ALA A 52 -8.28 17.92 7.10
N ARG A 53 -7.10 17.73 6.50
CA ARG A 53 -5.82 18.15 7.05
C ARG A 53 -5.01 18.89 6.00
N VAL A 54 -4.45 20.01 6.42
CA VAL A 54 -3.39 20.74 5.70
C VAL A 54 -2.03 20.27 6.21
N GLU A 55 -0.99 20.39 5.38
CA GLU A 55 0.36 19.95 5.76
C GLU A 55 0.90 20.78 6.94
N GLU A 56 0.88 20.22 8.15
CA GLU A 56 1.42 20.87 9.36
C GLU A 56 2.94 20.71 9.47
N VAL A 57 3.49 19.63 8.92
CA VAL A 57 4.91 19.26 8.99
C VAL A 57 5.41 18.90 7.61
N LYS A 58 6.39 19.66 7.12
CA LYS A 58 7.00 19.47 5.80
C LYS A 58 7.51 18.04 5.62
N GLY A 59 7.06 17.38 4.54
CA GLY A 59 7.46 16.02 4.21
C GLY A 59 6.60 14.93 4.85
N CYS A 60 5.51 15.29 5.52
CA CYS A 60 4.49 14.33 5.98
C CYS A 60 3.43 14.11 4.91
N GLY A 61 3.07 12.86 4.65
CA GLY A 61 2.19 12.51 3.54
C GLY A 61 0.69 12.71 3.81
N ILE A 62 0.32 13.30 4.96
CA ILE A 62 -1.04 13.24 5.52
C ILE A 62 -1.98 14.39 5.10
N GLU A 63 -1.50 15.39 4.37
CA GLU A 63 -2.38 16.42 3.81
C GLU A 63 -3.47 15.77 2.94
N ASN A 64 -4.74 16.03 3.26
CA ASN A 64 -5.86 15.44 2.55
C ASN A 64 -7.18 16.22 2.79
N PRO A 65 -8.12 16.22 1.83
CA PRO A 65 -9.43 16.87 1.93
C PRO A 65 -10.43 16.17 2.89
N GLY A 66 -10.02 15.11 3.59
CA GLY A 66 -10.85 14.39 4.54
C GLY A 66 -11.66 13.24 3.92
N GLN A 67 -12.25 12.44 4.80
CA GLN A 67 -12.99 11.23 4.46
C GLN A 67 -14.14 11.46 3.47
N PRO A 68 -15.03 12.46 3.64
CA PRO A 68 -16.18 12.63 2.75
C PRO A 68 -15.81 12.78 1.28
N TYR A 69 -14.69 13.48 1.00
CA TYR A 69 -14.20 13.68 -0.36
C TYR A 69 -13.87 12.36 -1.06
N TYR A 70 -13.02 11.52 -0.45
CA TYR A 70 -12.60 10.27 -1.08
C TYR A 70 -13.71 9.23 -1.17
N LEU A 71 -14.60 9.18 -0.17
CA LEU A 71 -15.75 8.26 -0.22
C LEU A 71 -16.67 8.56 -1.41
N ALA A 72 -16.86 9.84 -1.76
CA ALA A 72 -17.68 10.24 -2.90
C ALA A 72 -17.06 9.83 -4.25
N LEU A 73 -15.75 9.61 -4.33
CA LEU A 73 -15.06 9.23 -5.56
C LEU A 73 -15.04 7.71 -5.82
N ILE A 74 -15.15 6.89 -4.78
CA ILE A 74 -15.05 5.41 -4.88
C ILE A 74 -16.04 4.81 -5.90
N PRO A 75 -17.33 5.20 -5.95
CA PRO A 75 -18.27 4.62 -6.92
C PRO A 75 -17.83 4.80 -8.38
N ALA A 76 -17.28 5.95 -8.74
CA ALA A 76 -16.80 6.21 -10.09
C ALA A 76 -15.57 5.35 -10.44
N LEU A 77 -14.64 5.21 -9.49
CA LEU A 77 -13.42 4.43 -9.68
C LEU A 77 -13.68 2.94 -9.88
N LYS A 78 -14.75 2.41 -9.28
CA LYS A 78 -15.17 1.01 -9.47
C LYS A 78 -15.48 0.67 -10.93
N GLY A 79 -15.90 1.66 -11.73
CA GLY A 79 -16.15 1.49 -13.16
C GLY A 79 -14.92 1.06 -13.96
N SER A 80 -13.70 1.27 -13.43
CA SER A 80 -12.46 0.80 -14.06
C SER A 80 -12.23 -0.71 -13.97
N GLY A 81 -12.96 -1.41 -13.11
CA GLY A 81 -12.75 -2.83 -12.82
C GLY A 81 -11.48 -3.14 -12.02
N LYS A 82 -10.72 -2.13 -11.61
CA LYS A 82 -9.49 -2.30 -10.80
C LYS A 82 -9.82 -2.34 -9.32
N PRO A 83 -9.14 -3.18 -8.51
CA PRO A 83 -9.20 -3.12 -7.07
C PRO A 83 -8.84 -1.72 -6.55
N ILE A 84 -9.65 -1.21 -5.62
CA ILE A 84 -9.41 0.04 -4.92
C ILE A 84 -8.92 -0.28 -3.52
N ILE A 85 -7.83 0.37 -3.10
CA ILE A 85 -7.24 0.27 -1.78
C ILE A 85 -7.49 1.59 -1.05
N GLY A 86 -8.21 1.54 0.07
CA GLY A 86 -8.40 2.69 0.95
C GLY A 86 -7.23 2.85 1.91
N SER A 87 -6.37 3.85 1.69
CA SER A 87 -5.30 4.19 2.64
C SER A 87 -5.84 5.14 3.71
N ILE A 88 -5.72 4.78 4.99
CA ILE A 88 -6.32 5.54 6.11
C ILE A 88 -5.31 5.81 7.22
N ALA A 89 -5.46 6.95 7.88
CA ALA A 89 -4.73 7.30 9.11
C ALA A 89 -5.69 7.96 10.12
N GLY A 90 -5.74 7.41 11.32
CA GLY A 90 -6.45 7.98 12.46
C GLY A 90 -5.48 8.52 13.52
N PHE A 91 -5.97 9.40 14.38
CA PHE A 91 -5.20 9.97 15.50
C PHE A 91 -5.60 9.38 16.85
N ASN A 92 -6.49 8.38 16.81
CA ASN A 92 -6.84 7.48 17.90
C ASN A 92 -7.49 6.23 17.31
N VAL A 93 -7.71 5.21 18.14
CA VAL A 93 -8.30 3.93 17.72
C VAL A 93 -9.71 4.12 17.12
N THR A 94 -10.53 5.00 17.71
CA THR A 94 -11.90 5.27 17.25
C THR A 94 -11.92 5.81 15.83
N GLU A 95 -11.02 6.73 15.50
CA GLU A 95 -10.89 7.27 14.14
C GLU A 95 -10.48 6.20 13.13
N TYR A 96 -9.49 5.35 13.46
CA TYR A 96 -9.10 4.24 12.57
C TYR A 96 -10.28 3.29 12.30
N VAL A 97 -11.08 2.97 13.33
CA VAL A 97 -12.27 2.12 13.19
C VAL A 97 -13.31 2.78 12.31
N ALA A 98 -13.64 4.06 12.57
CA ALA A 98 -14.64 4.80 11.79
C ALA A 98 -14.24 4.93 10.31
N LEU A 99 -12.97 5.24 10.05
CA LEU A 99 -12.40 5.28 8.70
C LEU A 99 -12.52 3.91 8.02
N ALA A 100 -12.06 2.85 8.68
CA ALA A 100 -12.11 1.51 8.10
C ALA A 100 -13.53 1.06 7.75
N GLN A 101 -14.49 1.29 8.65
CA GLN A 101 -15.90 0.95 8.43
C GLN A 101 -16.49 1.70 7.24
N ALA A 102 -16.23 3.01 7.12
CA ALA A 102 -16.77 3.81 6.03
C ALA A 102 -16.17 3.42 4.67
N PHE A 103 -14.86 3.19 4.60
CA PHE A 103 -14.20 2.72 3.37
C PHE A 103 -14.66 1.30 2.99
N ALA A 104 -14.83 0.41 3.97
CA ALA A 104 -15.41 -0.91 3.74
C ALA A 104 -16.84 -0.82 3.21
N GLN A 105 -17.67 0.06 3.76
CA GLN A 105 -19.05 0.29 3.32
C GLN A 105 -19.10 0.89 1.91
N ALA A 106 -18.19 1.82 1.59
CA ALA A 106 -18.04 2.35 0.23
C ALA A 106 -17.53 1.28 -0.75
N GLY A 107 -16.98 0.18 -0.23
CA GLY A 107 -16.64 -1.04 -0.95
C GLY A 107 -15.27 -0.99 -1.61
N VAL A 108 -14.25 -0.51 -0.90
CA VAL A 108 -12.85 -0.81 -1.25
C VAL A 108 -12.54 -2.29 -1.05
N GLN A 109 -11.55 -2.82 -1.78
CA GLN A 109 -11.19 -4.25 -1.75
C GLN A 109 -10.13 -4.55 -0.70
N ILE A 110 -9.31 -3.56 -0.33
CA ILE A 110 -8.27 -3.66 0.71
C ILE A 110 -8.28 -2.34 1.49
N ILE A 111 -8.04 -2.40 2.80
CA ILE A 111 -7.80 -1.21 3.62
C ILE A 111 -6.32 -1.21 4.03
N GLU A 112 -5.60 -0.16 3.64
CA GLU A 112 -4.21 0.07 4.05
C GLU A 112 -4.19 0.98 5.29
N LEU A 113 -3.82 0.41 6.43
CA LEU A 113 -3.56 1.16 7.65
C LEU A 113 -2.20 1.82 7.54
N ASN A 114 -2.19 3.13 7.34
CA ASN A 114 -0.97 3.90 7.41
C ASN A 114 -0.61 4.16 8.87
N LEU A 115 0.41 3.43 9.33
CA LEU A 115 1.00 3.54 10.66
C LEU A 115 2.42 4.15 10.59
N SER A 116 2.84 4.59 9.41
CA SER A 116 4.22 4.95 9.08
C SER A 116 4.53 6.44 9.10
N ASP A 117 3.53 7.32 8.97
CA ASP A 117 3.75 8.76 8.98
C ASP A 117 4.22 9.23 10.38
N PRO A 118 5.20 10.14 10.48
CA PRO A 118 5.79 10.53 11.78
C PRO A 118 4.86 11.39 12.65
N VAL A 119 3.67 11.71 12.14
CA VAL A 119 2.63 12.47 12.85
C VAL A 119 1.53 11.58 13.42
N VAL A 120 1.40 10.33 12.95
CA VAL A 120 0.41 9.42 13.52
C VAL A 120 0.85 8.95 14.91
N PRO A 121 -0.08 8.71 15.86
CA PRO A 121 0.26 8.45 17.26
C PRO A 121 1.27 7.30 17.46
N CYS A 122 1.11 6.21 16.71
CA CYS A 122 1.97 5.03 16.83
C CYS A 122 3.37 5.22 16.25
N ASN A 123 3.66 6.31 15.53
CA ASN A 123 4.98 6.58 14.97
C ASN A 123 5.42 8.03 15.21
N ARG A 124 4.90 8.65 16.27
CA ARG A 124 5.15 10.06 16.55
C ARG A 124 6.65 10.33 16.68
N GLY A 125 7.16 11.30 15.92
CA GLY A 125 8.59 11.64 15.91
C GLY A 125 9.50 10.54 15.34
N GLY A 126 8.93 9.58 14.59
CA GLY A 126 9.67 8.47 13.98
C GLY A 126 9.97 7.31 14.92
N THR A 127 9.46 7.34 16.15
CA THR A 127 9.56 6.22 17.09
C THR A 127 8.26 5.42 17.06
N CYS A 128 8.37 4.13 16.69
CA CYS A 128 7.20 3.26 16.59
C CYS A 128 6.84 2.65 17.95
N ASP A 129 5.59 2.87 18.39
CA ASP A 129 4.98 2.22 19.55
C ASP A 129 4.13 1.03 19.11
N LEU A 130 4.68 -0.18 19.27
CA LEU A 130 4.01 -1.43 18.90
C LEU A 130 2.75 -1.74 19.73
N ALA A 131 2.61 -1.17 20.94
CA ALA A 131 1.40 -1.35 21.73
C ALA A 131 0.22 -0.62 21.07
N ILE A 132 0.44 0.63 20.64
CA ILE A 132 -0.57 1.41 19.90
C ILE A 132 -0.91 0.72 18.57
N VAL A 133 0.10 0.21 17.84
CA VAL A 133 -0.13 -0.58 16.62
C VAL A 133 -1.06 -1.77 16.90
N ALA A 134 -0.80 -2.53 17.97
CA ALA A 134 -1.60 -3.71 18.32
C ALA A 134 -3.05 -3.32 18.66
N GLU A 135 -3.26 -2.23 19.41
CA GLU A 135 -4.59 -1.72 19.75
C GLU A 135 -5.40 -1.32 18.51
N VAL A 136 -4.80 -0.52 17.61
CA VAL A 136 -5.42 -0.08 16.36
C VAL A 136 -5.79 -1.29 15.50
N VAL A 137 -4.83 -2.19 15.27
CA VAL A 137 -5.03 -3.36 14.41
C VAL A 137 -6.12 -4.28 14.97
N LYS A 138 -6.09 -4.55 16.28
CA LYS A 138 -7.11 -5.38 16.95
C LYS A 138 -8.50 -4.78 16.78
N ALA A 139 -8.65 -3.47 17.00
CA ALA A 139 -9.93 -2.79 16.92
C ALA A 139 -10.46 -2.74 15.47
N VAL A 140 -9.62 -2.39 14.50
CA VAL A 140 -10.01 -2.36 13.08
C VAL A 140 -10.37 -3.75 12.59
N ARG A 141 -9.59 -4.78 12.92
CA ARG A 141 -9.89 -6.16 12.51
C ARG A 141 -11.23 -6.63 13.05
N ALA A 142 -11.62 -6.23 14.26
CA ALA A 142 -12.92 -6.54 14.82
C ALA A 142 -14.08 -5.81 14.12
N ALA A 143 -13.81 -4.64 13.53
CA ALA A 143 -14.83 -3.77 12.93
C ALA A 143 -15.14 -4.05 11.46
N VAL A 144 -14.19 -4.61 10.69
CA VAL A 144 -14.37 -4.87 9.25
C VAL A 144 -13.94 -6.28 8.87
N ARG A 145 -14.35 -6.76 7.69
CA ARG A 145 -13.93 -8.06 7.10
C ARG A 145 -13.06 -7.92 5.87
N VAL A 146 -12.99 -6.71 5.28
CA VAL A 146 -12.08 -6.39 4.19
C VAL A 146 -10.64 -6.74 4.60
N PRO A 147 -9.81 -7.32 3.71
CA PRO A 147 -8.40 -7.56 3.97
C PRO A 147 -7.68 -6.29 4.41
N LEU A 148 -6.77 -6.44 5.37
CA LEU A 148 -5.98 -5.35 5.91
C LEU A 148 -4.56 -5.42 5.37
N ALA A 149 -4.10 -4.29 4.85
CA ALA A 149 -2.70 -4.00 4.62
C ALA A 149 -2.18 -3.11 5.74
N ILE A 150 -0.94 -3.32 6.19
CA ILE A 150 -0.28 -2.37 7.08
C ILE A 150 0.92 -1.77 6.38
N LYS A 151 0.95 -0.44 6.31
CA LYS A 151 2.15 0.32 5.95
C LYS A 151 2.89 0.68 7.22
N PHE A 152 3.95 -0.08 7.48
CA PHE A 152 4.73 0.02 8.71
C PHE A 152 5.75 1.16 8.63
N PRO A 153 6.08 1.82 9.75
CA PRO A 153 7.25 2.68 9.81
C PRO A 153 8.55 1.87 9.63
N VAL A 154 9.65 2.57 9.38
CA VAL A 154 10.98 1.94 9.41
C VAL A 154 11.25 1.48 10.84
N LEU A 155 11.49 0.18 11.01
CA LEU A 155 11.83 -0.39 12.31
C LEU A 155 13.33 -0.51 12.51
N PRO A 156 13.82 -0.32 13.74
CA PRO A 156 15.17 -0.77 14.10
C PRO A 156 15.24 -2.30 14.05
N ASP A 157 16.43 -2.84 13.77
CA ASP A 157 16.64 -4.28 13.54
C ASP A 157 16.09 -5.18 14.68
N GLY A 158 16.16 -4.72 15.93
CA GLY A 158 15.67 -5.47 17.10
C GLY A 158 14.13 -5.50 17.29
N ALA A 159 13.37 -4.72 16.53
CA ALA A 159 11.90 -4.66 16.65
C ALA A 159 11.16 -5.56 15.64
N MET A 160 11.91 -6.21 14.74
CA MET A 160 11.37 -6.95 13.60
C MET A 160 10.58 -8.20 14.01
N ASP A 161 11.08 -8.98 14.97
CA ASP A 161 10.40 -10.19 15.45
C ASP A 161 9.08 -9.84 16.15
N GLY A 162 9.10 -8.78 16.99
CA GLY A 162 7.89 -8.27 17.65
C GLY A 162 6.83 -7.79 16.66
N ALA A 163 7.24 -7.12 15.59
CA ALA A 163 6.33 -6.72 14.51
C ALA A 163 5.79 -7.93 13.75
N ALA A 164 6.63 -8.90 13.39
CA ALA A 164 6.19 -10.13 12.73
C ALA A 164 5.16 -10.91 13.57
N ASP A 165 5.39 -11.03 14.87
CA ASP A 165 4.46 -11.71 15.79
C ASP A 165 3.16 -10.94 15.99
N LEU A 166 3.19 -9.61 15.99
CA LEU A 166 1.98 -8.79 16.00
C LEU A 166 1.15 -9.06 14.75
N LEU A 167 1.77 -8.98 13.56
CA LEU A 167 1.09 -9.17 12.28
C LEU A 167 0.41 -10.54 12.19
N ARG A 168 1.09 -11.61 12.63
CA ARG A 168 0.54 -12.97 12.68
C ARG A 168 -0.63 -13.09 13.65
N ARG A 169 -0.47 -12.62 14.89
CA ARG A 169 -1.50 -12.74 15.94
C ARG A 169 -2.80 -12.06 15.56
N HIS A 170 -2.72 -10.96 14.80
CA HIS A 170 -3.88 -10.19 14.38
C HIS A 170 -4.40 -10.53 12.97
N ARG A 171 -3.86 -11.57 12.33
CA ARG A 171 -4.30 -12.05 11.01
C ARG A 171 -4.28 -10.96 9.94
N ILE A 172 -3.22 -10.17 9.91
CA ILE A 172 -2.98 -9.22 8.82
C ILE A 172 -2.62 -10.01 7.57
N GLU A 173 -3.20 -9.65 6.44
CA GLU A 173 -3.01 -10.36 5.18
C GLU A 173 -1.89 -9.76 4.34
N ILE A 174 -1.70 -8.43 4.41
CA ILE A 174 -0.77 -7.70 3.54
C ILE A 174 0.17 -6.81 4.36
N PHE A 175 1.45 -6.84 4.02
CA PHE A 175 2.47 -6.00 4.62
C PHE A 175 3.12 -5.08 3.56
N VAL A 176 3.08 -3.78 3.78
CA VAL A 176 3.66 -2.77 2.88
C VAL A 176 4.94 -2.23 3.51
N CYS A 177 6.08 -2.43 2.84
CA CYS A 177 7.38 -2.03 3.36
C CYS A 177 8.31 -1.48 2.28
N ASN A 178 9.36 -0.79 2.73
CA ASN A 178 10.37 -0.27 1.80
C ASN A 178 11.06 -1.40 1.04
N THR A 179 11.34 -1.18 -0.25
CA THR A 179 11.96 -2.18 -1.13
C THR A 179 13.26 -2.81 -0.60
N PRO A 180 14.16 -2.12 0.13
CA PRO A 180 15.36 -2.75 0.69
C PRO A 180 15.04 -3.79 1.79
N GLN A 181 13.89 -3.67 2.46
CA GLN A 181 13.52 -4.53 3.59
C GLN A 181 12.67 -5.73 3.17
N VAL A 182 12.21 -5.80 1.91
CA VAL A 182 11.33 -6.87 1.41
C VAL A 182 11.90 -8.26 1.72
N GLY A 183 13.17 -8.53 1.41
CA GLY A 183 13.77 -9.85 1.65
C GLY A 183 13.91 -10.20 3.13
N VAL A 184 14.20 -9.20 3.96
CA VAL A 184 14.28 -9.37 5.42
C VAL A 184 12.92 -9.73 5.98
N PHE A 185 11.86 -9.01 5.60
CA PHE A 185 10.50 -9.28 6.04
C PHE A 185 9.94 -10.58 5.46
N ALA A 186 10.21 -10.91 4.20
CA ALA A 186 9.78 -12.18 3.60
C ALA A 186 10.30 -13.37 4.39
N LYS A 187 11.60 -13.32 4.77
CA LYS A 187 12.22 -14.33 5.62
C LYS A 187 11.64 -14.33 7.03
N ALA A 188 11.56 -13.18 7.68
CA ALA A 188 11.09 -13.06 9.07
C ALA A 188 9.61 -13.49 9.22
N LEU A 189 8.77 -13.18 8.23
CA LEU A 189 7.35 -13.54 8.20
C LEU A 189 7.11 -14.97 7.72
N GLY A 190 8.13 -15.65 7.18
CA GLY A 190 8.00 -17.02 6.66
C GLY A 190 7.03 -17.13 5.50
N ASN A 191 6.92 -16.07 4.68
CA ASN A 191 5.98 -15.96 3.55
C ASN A 191 4.50 -16.21 3.91
N THR A 192 4.11 -15.94 5.16
CA THR A 192 2.73 -16.12 5.61
C THR A 192 1.81 -14.94 5.24
N LEU A 193 2.41 -13.80 4.91
CA LEU A 193 1.72 -12.57 4.49
C LEU A 193 2.15 -12.18 3.08
N ASP A 194 1.26 -11.50 2.38
CA ASP A 194 1.58 -10.91 1.09
C ASP A 194 2.37 -9.63 1.29
N ILE A 195 3.51 -9.48 0.60
CA ILE A 195 4.36 -8.30 0.74
C ILE A 195 4.19 -7.37 -0.47
N ILE A 196 3.99 -6.09 -0.21
CA ILE A 196 4.05 -5.01 -1.18
C ILE A 196 5.32 -4.19 -0.94
N GLY A 197 6.19 -4.13 -1.94
CA GLY A 197 7.38 -3.27 -1.90
C GLY A 197 7.06 -1.84 -2.32
N VAL A 198 7.51 -0.83 -1.57
CA VAL A 198 7.37 0.58 -1.92
C VAL A 198 8.71 1.31 -1.87
N GLY A 199 8.90 2.30 -2.75
CA GLY A 199 10.07 3.17 -2.76
C GLY A 199 11.19 2.71 -3.71
N GLY A 200 11.78 3.66 -4.44
CA GLY A 200 12.94 3.44 -5.30
C GLY A 200 12.68 2.66 -6.60
N ILE A 201 11.42 2.40 -6.96
CA ILE A 201 11.09 1.63 -8.18
C ILE A 201 10.88 2.60 -9.33
N SER A 202 11.78 2.56 -10.30
CA SER A 202 11.78 3.44 -11.48
C SER A 202 11.92 2.68 -12.80
N SER A 203 12.31 1.41 -12.73
CA SER A 203 12.49 0.50 -13.87
C SER A 203 11.89 -0.89 -13.62
N GLY A 204 11.70 -1.65 -14.69
CA GLY A 204 11.33 -3.07 -14.62
C GLY A 204 12.34 -3.92 -13.86
N ARG A 205 13.63 -3.53 -13.88
CA ARG A 205 14.70 -4.16 -13.10
C ARG A 205 14.50 -3.96 -11.60
N ASP A 206 14.18 -2.74 -11.17
CA ASP A 206 13.91 -2.45 -9.76
C ASP A 206 12.71 -3.26 -9.27
N ALA A 207 11.66 -3.34 -10.10
CA ALA A 207 10.48 -4.15 -9.83
C ALA A 207 10.83 -5.64 -9.74
N GLN A 208 11.57 -6.19 -10.71
CA GLN A 208 11.98 -7.59 -10.71
C GLN A 208 12.83 -7.92 -9.47
N ALA A 209 13.72 -7.02 -9.05
CA ALA A 209 14.52 -7.18 -7.84
C ALA A 209 13.65 -7.26 -6.58
N ALA A 210 12.62 -6.41 -6.45
CA ALA A 210 11.67 -6.48 -5.34
C ALA A 210 10.85 -7.78 -5.35
N LEU A 211 10.36 -8.20 -6.52
CA LEU A 211 9.59 -9.44 -6.68
C LEU A 211 10.44 -10.67 -6.32
N THR A 212 11.70 -10.71 -6.77
CA THR A 212 12.66 -11.79 -6.48
C THR A 212 12.96 -11.89 -4.99
N ARG A 213 12.91 -10.77 -4.25
CA ARG A 213 13.09 -10.73 -2.81
C ARG A 213 11.85 -11.15 -2.02
N GLY A 214 10.73 -11.44 -2.68
CA GLY A 214 9.51 -11.95 -2.05
C GLY A 214 8.32 -10.98 -2.07
N ALA A 215 8.44 -9.80 -2.68
CA ALA A 215 7.25 -8.98 -2.91
C ALA A 215 6.31 -9.66 -3.92
N LYS A 216 5.00 -9.60 -3.66
CA LYS A 216 3.96 -10.01 -4.61
C LYS A 216 3.50 -8.89 -5.52
N ALA A 217 3.64 -7.65 -5.06
CA ALA A 217 3.31 -6.45 -5.79
C ALA A 217 4.22 -5.30 -5.35
N VAL A 218 4.18 -4.20 -6.09
CA VAL A 218 4.92 -2.99 -5.76
C VAL A 218 4.11 -1.71 -5.95
N GLN A 219 4.40 -0.73 -5.11
CA GLN A 219 3.85 0.62 -5.16
C GLN A 219 4.84 1.60 -5.79
N ILE A 220 4.37 2.37 -6.78
CA ILE A 220 5.14 3.32 -7.57
C ILE A 220 4.82 4.75 -7.08
N GLY A 221 5.83 5.42 -6.53
CA GLY A 221 5.73 6.80 -6.03
C GLY A 221 6.38 7.80 -6.99
N SER A 222 7.66 8.12 -6.76
CA SER A 222 8.35 9.20 -7.45
C SER A 222 8.41 9.07 -8.98
N ALA A 223 8.49 7.84 -9.53
CA ALA A 223 8.45 7.64 -10.98
C ALA A 223 7.08 8.02 -11.57
N LEU A 224 5.99 7.67 -10.88
CA LEU A 224 4.63 8.07 -11.25
C LEU A 224 4.45 9.59 -11.17
N MET A 225 4.98 10.25 -10.14
CA MET A 225 4.93 11.72 -10.05
C MET A 225 5.65 12.41 -11.20
N LYS A 226 6.74 11.82 -11.71
CA LYS A 226 7.55 12.40 -12.80
C LYS A 226 6.98 12.12 -14.19
N GLU A 227 6.44 10.93 -14.40
CA GLU A 227 6.06 10.42 -15.73
C GLU A 227 4.55 10.34 -15.95
N GLY A 228 3.76 10.52 -14.90
CA GLY A 228 2.32 10.29 -14.92
C GLY A 228 1.95 8.81 -15.13
N PRO A 229 0.66 8.50 -15.34
CA PRO A 229 0.15 7.13 -15.35
C PRO A 229 0.69 6.26 -16.49
N ALA A 230 1.33 6.85 -17.52
CA ALA A 230 2.02 6.11 -18.58
C ALA A 230 3.17 5.24 -18.04
N VAL A 231 3.74 5.61 -16.87
CA VAL A 231 4.79 4.84 -16.19
C VAL A 231 4.43 3.36 -16.02
N PHE A 232 3.17 3.03 -15.76
CA PHE A 232 2.74 1.65 -15.54
C PHE A 232 2.86 0.80 -16.81
N ALA A 233 2.57 1.36 -17.98
CA ALA A 233 2.70 0.66 -19.24
C ALA A 233 4.17 0.43 -19.58
N ARG A 234 5.03 1.44 -19.36
CA ARG A 234 6.48 1.34 -19.55
C ARG A 234 7.09 0.27 -18.63
N LEU A 235 6.84 0.38 -17.33
CA LEU A 235 7.36 -0.57 -16.33
C LEU A 235 6.91 -2.00 -16.62
N ARG A 236 5.67 -2.19 -17.10
CA ARG A 236 5.16 -3.52 -17.49
C ARG A 236 6.03 -4.11 -18.61
N SER A 237 6.24 -3.35 -19.69
CA SER A 237 7.07 -3.80 -20.81
C SER A 237 8.50 -4.12 -20.38
N GLU A 238 9.09 -3.32 -19.50
CA GLU A 238 10.43 -3.57 -18.96
C GLU A 238 10.49 -4.85 -18.11
N LEU A 239 9.51 -5.07 -17.22
CA LEU A 239 9.45 -6.27 -16.40
C LEU A 239 9.28 -7.54 -17.25
N GLU A 240 8.47 -7.46 -18.32
CA GLU A 240 8.29 -8.55 -19.28
C GLU A 240 9.61 -8.89 -20.00
N ALA A 241 10.36 -7.86 -20.42
CA ALA A 241 11.67 -8.04 -21.07
C ALA A 241 12.73 -8.64 -20.13
N GLU A 242 12.78 -8.21 -18.88
CA GLU A 242 13.70 -8.75 -17.86
C GLU A 242 13.39 -10.23 -17.54
N SER A 243 12.11 -10.62 -17.64
CA SER A 243 11.65 -11.99 -17.42
C SER A 243 11.99 -12.93 -18.58
N ALA A 244 11.98 -12.42 -19.82
CA ALA A 244 12.41 -13.16 -21.01
C ALA A 244 13.94 -13.40 -21.00
N THR A 245 14.71 -12.38 -20.58
CA THR A 245 16.19 -12.47 -20.52
C THR A 245 16.66 -13.51 -19.51
N HIS A 246 16.01 -13.61 -18.35
CA HIS A 246 16.31 -14.64 -17.34
C HIS A 246 16.00 -16.08 -17.81
N GLN A 247 15.06 -16.27 -18.75
CA GLN A 247 14.74 -17.58 -19.29
C GLN A 247 15.71 -18.03 -20.39
N ALA A 248 16.33 -17.09 -21.11
CA ALA A 248 17.28 -17.39 -22.17
C ALA A 248 18.71 -17.71 -21.65
N GLY A 249 19.01 -17.35 -20.40
CA GLY A 249 20.32 -17.56 -19.76
C GLY A 249 20.37 -18.65 -18.70
N ALA A 250 19.27 -19.38 -18.47
CA ALA A 250 19.16 -20.51 -17.54
C ALA A 250 18.97 -21.82 -18.30
#